data_AF-A0A8H3IM21-F1
#
_entry.id   AF-A0A8H3IM21-F1
#
_cell.length_a   1.000
_cell.length_b   1.000
_cell.length_c   1.000
_cell.angle_alpha   90.00
_cell.angle_beta   90.00
_cell.angle_gamma   90.00
#
_symmetry.space_group_name_H-M   'P 1'
#
loop_
_entity.id
_entity.type
_entity.pdbx_description
1 polymer ?
#
loop_
_entity_poly.entity_id
_entity_poly.type
_entity_poly.pdbx_seq_one_letter_code
_entity_poly.pdbx_strand_id
1 'polypeptide(L)'
;MASSPPENAPFLKQLVSSDRKSRDKAVDSLRTYLTCGKSFTELELLKLWRGLFFCMWHSDRPLTQQQLACTLASLVSPLPESLFLPWITAFWMTVTTNYSSIDSLRLDKFLYLIRCHVNAGFLYLRGKKWEATLLEGYLKVVRNVLCERVGQVSDGLRYHLLDIWVEELEVVDGEGTAPMEEILGVVRDVAAEGRTKVLRKYAKEVLERAVEKESDGVDLVDSDYRNTEG
;
A
#
# COMPACT_ATOMS: atom_id res chain seq x y z
N MET A 1 -26.95 4.33 28.07
CA MET A 1 -27.17 2.95 27.58
C MET A 1 -25.84 2.45 27.05
N ALA A 2 -25.21 1.52 27.76
CA ALA A 2 -23.93 0.96 27.37
C ALA A 2 -24.13 0.06 26.15
N SER A 3 -23.54 0.42 25.01
CA SER A 3 -23.50 -0.45 23.83
C SER A 3 -22.69 -1.69 24.16
N SER A 4 -23.27 -2.86 23.94
CA SER A 4 -22.65 -4.17 24.03
C SER A 4 -21.28 -4.19 23.32
N PRO A 5 -20.27 -4.94 23.82
CA PRO A 5 -19.04 -5.11 23.06
C PRO A 5 -19.39 -5.76 21.72
N PRO A 6 -18.90 -5.24 20.58
CA PRO A 6 -19.21 -5.82 19.29
C PRO A 6 -18.77 -7.28 19.28
N GLU A 7 -19.68 -8.17 18.89
CA GLU A 7 -19.35 -9.57 18.61
C GLU A 7 -18.09 -9.62 17.76
N ASN A 8 -17.07 -10.32 18.26
CA ASN A 8 -15.83 -10.54 17.53
C ASN A 8 -16.19 -11.10 16.16
N ALA A 9 -15.84 -10.39 15.08
CA ALA A 9 -16.07 -10.82 13.71
C ALA A 9 -15.73 -12.33 13.57
N PRO A 10 -16.73 -13.22 13.39
CA PRO A 10 -16.58 -14.66 13.67
C PRO A 10 -15.56 -15.33 12.74
N PHE A 11 -15.26 -14.70 11.61
CA PHE A 11 -14.28 -15.14 10.63
C PHE A 11 -12.83 -14.76 10.99
N LEU A 12 -12.57 -13.90 11.98
CA LEU A 12 -11.20 -13.47 12.34
C LEU A 12 -10.28 -14.64 12.67
N LYS A 13 -10.81 -15.63 13.41
CA LYS A 13 -10.07 -16.86 13.72
C LYS A 13 -9.81 -17.72 12.48
N GLN A 14 -10.67 -17.62 11.47
CA GLN A 14 -10.56 -18.38 10.24
C GLN A 14 -9.49 -17.80 9.30
N LEU A 15 -9.19 -16.50 9.38
CA LEU A 15 -8.08 -15.87 8.62
C LEU A 15 -6.72 -16.49 8.93
N VAL A 16 -6.54 -17.04 10.14
CA VAL A 16 -5.30 -17.69 10.58
C VAL A 16 -5.40 -19.21 10.61
N SER A 17 -6.45 -19.79 10.01
CA SER A 17 -6.62 -21.24 9.89
C SER A 17 -5.51 -21.85 9.04
N SER A 18 -5.11 -23.08 9.35
CA SER A 18 -4.20 -23.86 8.50
C SER A 18 -4.87 -24.28 7.18
N ASP A 19 -6.20 -24.47 7.18
CA ASP A 19 -6.97 -24.80 5.99
C ASP A 19 -7.16 -23.58 5.07
N ARG A 20 -6.67 -23.70 3.83
CA ARG A 20 -6.79 -22.64 2.82
C ARG A 20 -8.25 -22.27 2.55
N LYS A 21 -9.15 -23.26 2.42
CA LYS A 21 -10.56 -22.98 2.06
C LYS A 21 -11.24 -22.14 3.13
N SER A 22 -10.91 -22.39 4.39
CA SER A 22 -11.37 -21.58 5.53
C SER A 22 -10.85 -20.15 5.47
N ARG A 23 -9.57 -19.95 5.13
CA ARG A 23 -8.99 -18.61 4.95
C ARG A 23 -9.63 -17.85 3.78
N ASP A 24 -9.78 -18.50 2.63
CA ASP A 24 -10.37 -17.89 1.42
C ASP A 24 -11.80 -17.39 1.72
N LYS A 25 -12.64 -18.23 2.35
CA LYS A 25 -14.00 -17.85 2.79
C LYS A 25 -14.00 -16.70 3.80
N ALA A 26 -13.00 -16.65 4.69
CA ALA A 26 -12.88 -15.60 5.69
C ALA A 26 -12.50 -14.25 5.05
N VAL A 27 -11.65 -14.26 4.01
CA VAL A 27 -11.32 -13.07 3.22
C VAL A 27 -12.55 -12.57 2.46
N ASP A 28 -13.33 -13.47 1.86
CA ASP A 28 -14.59 -13.11 1.19
C ASP A 28 -15.60 -12.50 2.18
N SER A 29 -15.74 -13.10 3.36
CA SER A 29 -16.60 -12.59 4.43
C SER A 29 -16.15 -11.21 4.92
N LEU A 30 -14.83 -11.00 5.02
CA LEU A 30 -14.25 -9.71 5.38
C LEU A 30 -14.60 -8.64 4.34
N ARG A 31 -14.56 -8.96 3.05
CA ARG A 31 -14.93 -8.01 2.00
C ARG A 31 -16.34 -7.47 2.21
N THR A 32 -17.32 -8.33 2.46
CA THR A 32 -18.70 -7.91 2.77
C THR A 32 -18.80 -7.14 4.08
N TYR A 33 -18.03 -7.54 5.08
CA TYR A 33 -18.01 -6.90 6.40
C TYR A 33 -17.46 -5.47 6.36
N LEU A 34 -16.48 -5.19 5.49
CA LEU A 34 -15.94 -3.83 5.32
C LEU A 34 -16.94 -2.87 4.64
N THR A 35 -17.90 -3.39 3.88
CA THR A 35 -18.88 -2.60 3.13
C THR A 35 -20.23 -2.42 3.84
N CYS A 36 -20.43 -3.01 5.02
CA CYS A 36 -21.76 -3.06 5.66
C CYS A 36 -22.18 -1.77 6.40
N GLY A 37 -21.47 -0.66 6.21
CA GLY A 37 -21.79 0.63 6.83
C GLY A 37 -21.51 0.72 8.34
N LYS A 38 -20.83 -0.28 8.91
CA LYS A 38 -20.36 -0.26 10.30
C LYS A 38 -19.15 0.69 10.45
N SER A 39 -19.07 1.40 11.57
CA SER A 39 -17.87 2.12 11.99
C SER A 39 -16.87 1.19 12.67
N PHE A 40 -15.59 1.41 12.41
CA PHE A 40 -14.50 0.59 12.94
C PHE A 40 -13.61 1.42 13.85
N THR A 41 -13.27 0.85 15.00
CA THR A 41 -12.18 1.37 15.83
C THR A 41 -10.83 1.01 15.23
N GLU A 42 -9.80 1.80 15.53
CA GLU A 42 -8.42 1.51 15.13
C GLU A 42 -7.99 0.10 15.55
N LEU A 43 -8.31 -0.30 16.79
CA LEU A 43 -8.00 -1.63 17.32
C LEU A 43 -8.69 -2.76 16.54
N GLU A 44 -9.92 -2.57 16.09
CA GLU A 44 -10.60 -3.56 15.24
C GLU A 44 -9.89 -3.71 13.88
N LEU A 45 -9.50 -2.60 13.25
CA LEU A 45 -8.79 -2.62 11.97
C LEU A 45 -7.40 -3.26 12.10
N LEU A 46 -6.66 -2.98 13.18
CA LEU A 46 -5.39 -3.63 13.49
C LEU A 46 -5.55 -5.13 13.71
N LYS A 47 -6.64 -5.58 14.36
CA LYS A 47 -6.94 -7.02 14.49
C LYS A 47 -7.23 -7.68 13.16
N LEU A 48 -7.99 -7.01 12.28
CA LEU A 48 -8.28 -7.50 10.93
C LEU A 48 -7.00 -7.65 10.11
N TRP A 49 -6.18 -6.59 10.05
CA TRP A 49 -4.92 -6.62 9.32
C TRP A 49 -3.92 -7.61 9.88
N ARG A 50 -3.85 -7.79 11.20
CA ARG A 50 -3.05 -8.87 11.81
C ARG A 50 -3.53 -10.25 11.34
N GLY A 51 -4.84 -10.45 11.24
CA GLY A 51 -5.41 -11.67 10.66
C GLY A 51 -5.00 -11.89 9.20
N LEU A 52 -5.09 -10.84 8.37
CA LEU A 52 -4.67 -10.89 6.96
C LEU A 52 -3.16 -11.12 6.79
N PHE A 53 -2.34 -10.53 7.66
CA PHE A 53 -0.90 -10.73 7.68
C PHE A 53 -0.56 -12.23 7.88
N PHE A 54 -1.20 -12.88 8.85
CA PHE A 54 -1.01 -14.32 9.07
C PHE A 54 -1.69 -15.19 8.02
N CYS A 55 -2.77 -14.71 7.39
CA CYS A 55 -3.33 -15.36 6.20
C CYS A 55 -2.28 -15.45 5.08
N MET A 56 -1.58 -14.35 4.81
CA MET A 56 -0.45 -14.32 3.87
C MET A 56 0.72 -15.19 4.34
N TRP A 57 1.02 -15.16 5.64
CA TRP A 57 2.08 -15.96 6.26
C TRP A 57 1.93 -17.46 5.98
N HIS A 58 0.71 -17.99 6.03
CA HIS A 58 0.37 -19.41 5.80
C HIS A 58 0.19 -19.78 4.31
N SER A 59 0.46 -18.88 3.38
CA SER A 59 0.43 -19.19 1.94
C SER A 59 1.82 -19.63 1.43
N ASP A 60 1.94 -20.88 0.99
CA ASP A 60 3.24 -21.48 0.63
C ASP A 60 3.46 -21.70 -0.87
N ARG A 61 2.39 -21.72 -1.68
CA ARG A 61 2.50 -21.97 -3.13
C ARG A 61 2.67 -20.65 -3.90
N PRO A 62 3.69 -20.47 -4.77
CA PRO A 62 3.98 -19.20 -5.43
C PRO A 62 2.79 -18.53 -6.14
N LEU A 63 2.06 -19.26 -6.99
CA LEU A 63 0.88 -18.72 -7.67
C LEU A 63 -0.23 -18.32 -6.70
N THR A 64 -0.44 -19.12 -5.65
CA THR A 64 -1.41 -18.80 -4.60
C THR A 64 -0.99 -17.58 -3.79
N GLN A 65 0.30 -17.37 -3.56
CA GLN A 65 0.82 -16.18 -2.87
C GLN A 65 0.55 -14.92 -3.67
N GLN A 66 0.84 -14.93 -4.98
CA GLN A 66 0.58 -13.78 -5.85
C GLN A 66 -0.92 -13.46 -5.91
N GLN A 67 -1.76 -14.48 -6.13
CA GLN A 67 -3.21 -14.30 -6.13
C GLN A 67 -3.72 -13.74 -4.80
N LEU A 68 -3.26 -14.31 -3.68
CA LEU A 68 -3.66 -13.84 -2.35
C LEU A 68 -3.23 -12.39 -2.10
N ALA A 69 -2.00 -12.01 -2.47
CA ALA A 69 -1.52 -10.64 -2.34
C ALA A 69 -2.44 -9.65 -3.07
N CYS A 70 -2.79 -9.94 -4.32
CA CYS A 70 -3.74 -9.15 -5.10
C CYS A 70 -5.13 -9.13 -4.46
N THR A 71 -5.64 -10.27 -3.98
CA THR A 71 -6.93 -10.35 -3.29
C THR A 71 -6.97 -9.48 -2.04
N LEU A 72 -5.94 -9.57 -1.18
CA LEU A 72 -5.85 -8.78 0.04
C LEU A 72 -5.76 -7.28 -0.26
N ALA A 73 -4.95 -6.88 -1.24
CA ALA A 73 -4.86 -5.49 -1.66
C ALA A 73 -6.19 -4.97 -2.26
N SER A 74 -6.92 -5.82 -2.99
CA SER A 74 -8.21 -5.44 -3.60
C SER A 74 -9.32 -5.11 -2.60
N LEU A 75 -9.13 -5.44 -1.31
CA LEU A 75 -10.05 -5.04 -0.23
C LEU A 75 -10.15 -3.52 -0.06
N VAL A 76 -9.20 -2.75 -0.60
CA VAL A 76 -9.22 -1.28 -0.62
C VAL A 76 -10.31 -0.73 -1.54
N SER A 77 -10.52 -1.35 -2.71
CA SER A 77 -11.43 -0.84 -3.75
C SER A 77 -12.87 -0.60 -3.30
N PRO A 78 -13.52 -1.52 -2.55
CA PRO A 78 -14.92 -1.33 -2.15
C PRO A 78 -15.10 -0.50 -0.87
N LEU A 79 -14.03 0.05 -0.28
CA LEU A 79 -14.14 0.77 0.99
C LEU A 79 -14.97 2.06 0.85
N PRO A 80 -15.80 2.40 1.85
CA PRO A 80 -16.28 3.76 1.96
C PRO A 80 -15.11 4.70 2.26
N GLU A 81 -15.21 5.95 1.80
CA GLU A 81 -14.13 6.93 1.90
C GLU A 81 -13.69 7.22 3.34
N SER A 82 -14.64 7.24 4.27
CA SER A 82 -14.38 7.38 5.70
C SER A 82 -13.53 6.25 6.29
N LEU A 83 -13.47 5.09 5.64
CA LEU A 83 -12.71 3.92 6.09
C LEU A 83 -11.37 3.75 5.34
N PHE A 84 -11.18 4.45 4.22
CA PHE A 84 -9.95 4.35 3.42
C PHE A 84 -8.70 4.65 4.25
N LEU A 85 -8.57 5.87 4.79
CA LEU A 85 -7.37 6.26 5.54
C LEU A 85 -7.14 5.40 6.80
N PRO A 86 -8.15 5.09 7.64
CA PRO A 86 -7.98 4.16 8.76
C PRO A 86 -7.51 2.76 8.32
N TRP A 87 -8.03 2.24 7.21
CA TRP A 87 -7.63 0.93 6.68
C TRP A 87 -6.19 0.92 6.19
N ILE A 88 -5.77 1.93 5.42
CA ILE A 88 -4.38 2.10 4.96
C ILE A 88 -3.44 2.26 6.16
N THR A 89 -3.84 3.04 7.18
CA THR A 89 -3.04 3.23 8.39
C THR A 89 -2.83 1.91 9.12
N ALA A 90 -3.89 1.13 9.32
CA ALA A 90 -3.81 -0.16 9.99
C ALA A 90 -2.96 -1.19 9.21
N PHE A 91 -2.97 -1.15 7.88
CA PHE A 91 -2.07 -1.94 7.04
C PHE A 91 -0.61 -1.62 7.37
N TRP A 92 -0.24 -0.33 7.26
CA TRP A 92 1.13 0.10 7.45
C TRP A 92 1.62 -0.14 8.88
N MET A 93 0.80 0.13 9.90
CA MET A 93 1.13 -0.21 11.29
C MET A 93 1.37 -1.70 11.49
N THR A 94 0.58 -2.55 10.83
CA THR A 94 0.75 -4.01 10.92
C THR A 94 2.04 -4.44 10.25
N VAL A 95 2.33 -3.94 9.04
CA VAL A 95 3.55 -4.26 8.30
C VAL A 95 4.78 -3.77 9.06
N THR A 96 4.84 -2.49 9.46
CA THR A 96 6.00 -1.92 10.16
C THR A 96 6.31 -2.65 11.46
N THR A 97 5.28 -3.00 12.23
CA THR A 97 5.42 -3.75 13.49
C THR A 97 6.01 -5.15 13.28
N ASN A 98 5.63 -5.83 12.20
CA ASN A 98 5.99 -7.23 11.99
C ASN A 98 7.13 -7.44 10.99
N TYR A 99 7.54 -6.41 10.24
CA TYR A 99 8.46 -6.56 9.10
C TYR A 99 9.77 -7.25 9.48
N SER A 100 10.37 -6.87 10.61
CA SER A 100 11.63 -7.44 11.09
C SER A 100 11.51 -8.92 11.52
N SER A 101 10.30 -9.45 11.69
CA SER A 101 10.07 -10.87 11.99
C SER A 101 9.88 -11.74 10.75
N ILE A 102 9.76 -11.13 9.56
CA ILE A 102 9.64 -11.86 8.30
C ILE A 102 11.01 -12.44 7.94
N ASP A 103 11.11 -13.76 7.91
CA ASP A 103 12.31 -14.44 7.44
C ASP A 103 12.45 -14.39 5.92
N SER A 104 13.67 -14.62 5.43
CA SER A 104 14.01 -14.54 4.00
C SER A 104 13.13 -15.41 3.09
N LEU A 105 12.66 -16.58 3.55
CA LEU A 105 11.83 -17.48 2.75
C LEU A 105 10.40 -16.94 2.54
N ARG A 106 9.99 -15.96 3.34
CA ARG A 106 8.67 -15.33 3.27
C ARG A 106 8.73 -13.90 2.74
N LEU A 107 9.91 -13.32 2.60
CA LEU A 107 10.07 -11.91 2.29
C LEU A 107 9.40 -11.53 0.97
N ASP A 108 9.69 -12.25 -0.12
CA ASP A 108 9.23 -11.92 -1.48
C ASP A 108 7.71 -11.75 -1.58
N LYS A 109 6.95 -12.65 -0.93
CA LYS A 109 5.49 -12.59 -0.97
C LYS A 109 4.94 -11.40 -0.20
N PHE A 110 5.61 -10.96 0.86
CA PHE A 110 5.24 -9.74 1.59
C PHE A 110 5.66 -8.48 0.83
N LEU A 111 6.82 -8.47 0.18
CA LEU A 111 7.22 -7.38 -0.73
C LEU A 111 6.19 -7.20 -1.85
N TYR A 112 5.72 -8.31 -2.43
CA TYR A 112 4.67 -8.29 -3.44
C TYR A 112 3.33 -7.81 -2.90
N LEU A 113 2.91 -8.24 -1.71
CA LEU A 113 1.71 -7.71 -1.04
C LEU A 113 1.80 -6.19 -0.83
N ILE A 114 2.94 -5.69 -0.39
CA ILE A 114 3.18 -4.24 -0.22
C ILE A 114 3.04 -3.52 -1.56
N ARG A 115 3.62 -4.07 -2.63
CA ARG A 115 3.50 -3.54 -4.00
C ARG A 115 2.04 -3.46 -4.46
N CYS A 116 1.30 -4.56 -4.34
CA CYS A 116 -0.13 -4.59 -4.66
C CYS A 116 -0.95 -3.60 -3.83
N HIS A 117 -0.62 -3.42 -2.54
CA HIS A 117 -1.36 -2.53 -1.66
C HIS A 117 -1.10 -1.05 -1.96
N VAL A 118 0.13 -0.67 -2.32
CA VAL A 118 0.47 0.67 -2.82
C VAL A 118 -0.32 0.95 -4.10
N ASN A 119 -0.30 0.02 -5.06
CA ASN A 119 -1.08 0.12 -6.29
C ASN A 119 -2.58 0.32 -6.02
N ALA A 120 -3.16 -0.49 -5.14
CA ALA A 120 -4.57 -0.39 -4.78
C ALA A 120 -4.91 0.95 -4.12
N GLY A 121 -4.00 1.52 -3.33
CA GLY A 121 -4.12 2.87 -2.77
C GLY A 121 -4.17 3.95 -3.85
N PHE A 122 -3.24 3.90 -4.81
CA PHE A 122 -3.25 4.84 -5.95
C PHE A 122 -4.49 4.69 -6.83
N LEU A 123 -4.91 3.45 -7.14
CA LEU A 123 -6.15 3.22 -7.89
C LEU A 123 -7.37 3.81 -7.19
N TYR A 124 -7.44 3.71 -5.86
CA TYR A 124 -8.51 4.31 -5.08
C TYR A 124 -8.49 5.85 -5.17
N LEU A 125 -7.32 6.47 -4.99
CA LEU A 125 -7.13 7.93 -5.10
C LEU A 125 -7.47 8.44 -6.51
N ARG A 126 -7.01 7.74 -7.56
CA ARG A 126 -7.36 8.04 -8.95
C ARG A 126 -8.88 7.97 -9.17
N GLY A 127 -9.54 6.94 -8.63
CA GLY A 127 -11.01 6.83 -8.67
C GLY A 127 -11.73 7.98 -7.96
N LYS A 128 -11.05 8.64 -7.03
CA LYS A 128 -11.49 9.86 -6.34
C LYS A 128 -10.92 11.14 -6.97
N LYS A 129 -10.34 11.04 -8.17
CA LYS A 129 -9.75 12.15 -8.93
C LYS A 129 -8.70 12.92 -8.13
N TRP A 130 -7.90 12.21 -7.35
CA TRP A 130 -6.81 12.79 -6.57
C TRP A 130 -7.27 13.91 -5.62
N GLU A 131 -8.45 13.74 -5.00
CA GLU A 131 -8.98 14.72 -4.04
C GLU A 131 -7.92 15.06 -2.99
N ALA A 132 -7.65 16.36 -2.83
CA ALA A 132 -6.46 16.87 -2.15
C ALA A 132 -6.39 16.44 -0.68
N THR A 133 -7.51 16.47 0.05
CA THR A 133 -7.56 16.10 1.47
C THR A 133 -7.27 14.61 1.69
N LEU A 134 -7.87 13.78 0.85
CA LEU A 134 -7.69 12.34 0.85
C LEU A 134 -6.27 11.95 0.46
N LEU A 135 -5.72 12.62 -0.57
CA LEU A 135 -4.33 12.44 -1.00
C LEU A 135 -3.35 12.85 0.12
N GLU A 136 -3.52 14.05 0.71
CA GLU A 136 -2.68 14.51 1.81
C GLU A 136 -2.70 13.52 2.99
N GLY A 137 -3.89 13.01 3.33
CA GLY A 137 -4.05 11.98 4.34
C GLY A 137 -3.27 10.70 4.02
N TYR A 138 -3.35 10.22 2.77
CA TYR A 138 -2.61 9.04 2.32
C TYR A 138 -1.09 9.26 2.37
N LEU A 139 -0.63 10.38 1.81
CA LEU A 139 0.79 10.76 1.82
C LEU A 139 1.33 10.92 3.23
N LYS A 140 0.53 11.43 4.18
CA LYS A 140 0.91 11.51 5.59
C LYS A 140 1.14 10.13 6.21
N VAL A 141 0.28 9.14 5.91
CA VAL A 141 0.47 7.77 6.40
C VAL A 141 1.77 7.18 5.84
N VAL A 142 2.02 7.34 4.55
CA VAL A 142 3.23 6.82 3.88
C VAL A 142 4.50 7.54 4.38
N ARG A 143 4.43 8.86 4.57
CA ARG A 143 5.51 9.66 5.16
C ARG A 143 5.88 9.14 6.54
N ASN A 144 4.91 8.73 7.37
CA ASN A 144 5.21 8.13 8.67
C ASN A 144 6.04 6.86 8.49
N VAL A 145 5.69 5.96 7.57
CA VAL A 145 6.49 4.74 7.32
C VAL A 145 7.92 5.08 6.89
N LEU A 146 8.08 6.06 5.99
CA LEU A 146 9.38 6.41 5.42
C LEU A 146 10.28 7.23 6.36
N CYS A 147 9.70 8.13 7.16
CA CYS A 147 10.43 9.10 7.97
C CYS A 147 10.42 8.81 9.47
N GLU A 148 9.56 7.92 9.98
CA GLU A 148 9.43 7.67 11.42
C GLU A 148 10.76 7.20 12.05
N ARG A 149 11.11 7.83 13.17
CA ARG A 149 12.37 7.60 13.89
C ARG A 149 12.19 6.84 15.20
N VAL A 150 11.00 6.94 15.81
CA VAL A 150 10.74 6.54 17.20
C VAL A 150 10.34 5.06 17.33
N GLY A 151 9.88 4.41 16.27
CA GLY A 151 9.41 3.01 16.29
C GLY A 151 10.13 2.07 15.32
N GLN A 152 11.47 2.14 15.23
CA GLN A 152 12.36 1.28 14.41
C GLN A 152 11.71 0.57 13.19
N VAL A 153 11.12 1.35 12.27
CA VAL A 153 10.74 0.83 10.95
C VAL A 153 12.02 0.40 10.24
N SER A 154 12.07 -0.87 9.82
CA SER A 154 13.21 -1.47 9.12
C SER A 154 13.56 -0.68 7.85
N ASP A 155 14.85 -0.40 7.65
CA ASP A 155 15.30 0.29 6.44
C ASP A 155 15.01 -0.53 5.18
N GLY A 156 14.98 -1.87 5.27
CA GLY A 156 14.57 -2.75 4.14
C GLY A 156 13.17 -2.45 3.63
N LEU A 157 12.23 -2.14 4.52
CA LEU A 157 10.87 -1.74 4.14
C LEU A 157 10.88 -0.37 3.45
N ARG A 158 11.70 0.57 3.93
CA ARG A 158 11.81 1.92 3.36
C ARG A 158 12.40 1.86 1.94
N TYR A 159 13.46 1.09 1.74
CA TYR A 159 14.07 0.89 0.42
C TYR A 159 13.06 0.28 -0.55
N HIS A 160 12.40 -0.81 -0.15
CA HIS A 160 11.37 -1.44 -1.00
C HIS A 160 10.25 -0.47 -1.36
N LEU A 161 9.74 0.28 -0.39
CA LEU A 161 8.69 1.26 -0.64
C LEU A 161 9.15 2.36 -1.60
N LEU A 162 10.37 2.88 -1.44
CA LEU A 162 10.95 3.87 -2.35
C LEU A 162 11.10 3.32 -3.78
N ASP A 163 11.48 2.04 -3.92
CA ASP A 163 11.65 1.39 -5.22
C ASP A 163 10.36 1.30 -6.01
N ILE A 164 9.28 0.88 -5.33
CA ILE A 164 8.00 0.66 -6.00
C ILE A 164 7.18 1.94 -6.13
N TRP A 165 7.49 3.01 -5.39
CA TRP A 165 6.59 4.17 -5.25
C TRP A 165 6.27 4.82 -6.59
N VAL A 166 7.31 5.15 -7.36
CA VAL A 166 7.18 5.79 -8.67
C VAL A 166 6.65 4.79 -9.70
N GLU A 167 7.15 3.55 -9.70
CA GLU A 167 6.72 2.50 -10.63
C GLU A 167 5.21 2.21 -10.52
N GLU A 168 4.67 2.11 -9.30
CA GLU A 168 3.25 1.85 -9.11
C GLU A 168 2.38 3.06 -9.43
N LEU A 169 2.91 4.28 -9.27
CA LEU A 169 2.22 5.48 -9.71
C LEU A 169 2.12 5.52 -11.24
N GLU A 170 3.21 5.24 -11.96
CA GLU A 170 3.25 5.18 -13.43
C GLU A 170 2.24 4.16 -13.98
N VAL A 171 2.14 2.98 -13.34
CA VAL A 171 1.16 1.95 -13.72
C VAL A 171 -0.28 2.45 -13.60
N VAL A 172 -0.56 3.30 -12.61
CA VAL A 172 -1.91 3.81 -12.34
C VAL A 172 -2.22 5.08 -13.12
N ASP A 173 -1.25 5.96 -13.35
CA ASP A 173 -1.45 7.26 -13.96
C ASP A 173 -1.16 7.28 -15.47
N GLY A 174 -1.74 6.34 -16.21
CA GLY A 174 -1.60 6.30 -17.67
C GLY A 174 -2.20 7.53 -18.41
N GLU A 175 -3.00 8.35 -17.72
CA GLU A 175 -3.60 9.58 -18.27
C GLU A 175 -2.84 10.86 -17.86
N GLY A 176 -1.81 10.78 -17.02
CA GLY A 176 -1.03 11.94 -16.57
C GLY A 176 -1.83 12.93 -15.70
N THR A 177 -2.79 12.42 -14.91
CA THR A 177 -3.67 13.23 -14.07
C THR A 177 -3.20 13.33 -12.63
N ALA A 178 -2.24 12.49 -12.23
CA ALA A 178 -1.78 12.46 -10.86
C ALA A 178 -1.00 13.74 -10.55
N PRO A 179 -1.21 14.31 -9.35
CA PRO A 179 -0.37 15.41 -8.89
C PRO A 179 1.02 14.88 -8.50
N MET A 180 1.85 14.65 -9.52
CA MET A 180 3.18 14.05 -9.40
C MET A 180 4.03 14.79 -8.38
N GLU A 181 4.00 16.12 -8.40
CA GLU A 181 4.74 16.94 -7.44
C GLU A 181 4.36 16.65 -5.99
N GLU A 182 3.08 16.58 -5.66
CA GLU A 182 2.66 16.26 -4.29
C GLU A 182 3.04 14.83 -3.89
N ILE A 183 2.88 13.87 -4.80
CA ILE A 183 3.16 12.45 -4.55
C ILE A 183 4.66 12.19 -4.40
N LEU A 184 5.51 12.86 -5.18
CA LEU A 184 6.98 12.81 -5.03
C LEU A 184 7.46 13.58 -3.79
N GLY A 185 6.60 14.44 -3.22
CA GLY A 185 6.88 15.14 -1.97
C GLY A 185 7.35 14.22 -0.84
N VAL A 186 6.76 13.03 -0.69
CA VAL A 186 7.20 12.08 0.36
C VAL A 186 8.61 11.54 0.12
N VAL A 187 9.02 11.39 -1.14
CA VAL A 187 10.38 10.94 -1.49
C VAL A 187 11.37 12.07 -1.25
N ARG A 188 11.00 13.32 -1.57
CA ARG A 188 11.81 14.52 -1.26
C ARG A 188 12.02 14.70 0.24
N ASP A 189 10.99 14.48 1.04
CA ASP A 189 11.10 14.51 2.50
C ASP A 189 12.12 13.49 3.00
N VAL A 190 12.14 12.27 2.42
CA VAL A 190 13.18 11.28 2.74
C VAL A 190 14.56 11.71 2.24
N ALA A 191 14.68 12.31 1.07
CA ALA A 191 15.95 12.80 0.54
C ALA A 191 16.57 13.90 1.44
N ALA A 192 15.74 14.75 2.04
CA ALA A 192 16.15 15.81 2.95
C ALA A 192 16.38 15.29 4.38
N GLU A 193 15.42 14.55 4.93
CA GLU A 193 15.32 14.25 6.36
C GLU A 193 15.40 12.76 6.69
N GLY A 194 15.67 11.90 5.71
CA GLY A 194 15.80 10.45 5.90
C GLY A 194 16.78 10.10 7.02
N ARG A 195 16.47 9.03 7.75
CA ARG A 195 17.17 8.64 8.99
C ARG A 195 18.68 8.50 8.80
N THR A 196 19.10 7.84 7.72
CA THR A 196 20.52 7.55 7.43
C THR A 196 20.98 8.30 6.19
N LYS A 197 22.28 8.56 6.08
CA LYS A 197 22.87 9.16 4.87
C LYS A 197 22.61 8.30 3.63
N VAL A 198 22.63 6.98 3.79
CA VAL A 198 22.38 6.01 2.71
C VAL A 198 20.95 6.12 2.21
N LEU A 199 19.96 6.13 3.11
CA LEU A 199 18.56 6.29 2.74
C LEU A 199 18.29 7.63 2.03
N ARG A 200 18.91 8.72 2.50
CA ARG A 200 18.82 10.03 1.83
C ARG A 200 19.41 10.01 0.42
N LYS A 201 20.57 9.37 0.24
CA LYS A 201 21.20 9.20 -1.08
C LYS A 201 20.29 8.40 -2.00
N TYR A 202 19.74 7.30 -1.50
CA TYR A 202 18.84 6.44 -2.26
C TYR A 202 17.58 7.17 -2.73
N ALA A 203 16.94 7.95 -1.85
CA ALA A 203 15.78 8.75 -2.22
C ALA A 203 16.10 9.80 -3.29
N LYS A 204 17.33 10.36 -3.32
CA LYS A 204 17.77 11.25 -4.41
C LYS A 204 17.89 10.49 -5.73
N GLU A 205 18.49 9.30 -5.71
CA GLU A 205 18.60 8.43 -6.91
C GLU A 205 17.21 8.00 -7.42
N VAL A 206 16.22 7.84 -6.54
CA VAL A 206 14.83 7.59 -6.94
C VAL A 206 14.23 8.81 -7.65
N LEU A 207 14.46 10.02 -7.13
CA LEU A 207 13.98 11.27 -7.75
C LEU A 207 14.64 11.53 -9.10
N GLU A 208 15.95 11.30 -9.21
CA GLU A 208 16.70 11.44 -10.46
C GLU A 208 16.12 10.51 -11.55
N ARG A 209 15.89 9.23 -11.22
CA ARG A 209 15.26 8.26 -12.13
C ARG A 209 13.84 8.66 -12.54
N ALA A 210 13.08 9.29 -11.65
CA ALA A 210 11.72 9.76 -11.97
C ALA A 210 11.75 10.89 -13.00
N VAL A 211 12.69 11.84 -12.86
CA VAL A 211 12.86 12.96 -13.80
C VAL A 211 13.38 12.49 -15.15
N GLU A 212 14.37 11.59 -15.17
CA GLU A 212 14.93 11.04 -16.43
C GLU A 212 13.84 10.37 -17.29
N LYS A 213 12.97 9.59 -16.66
CA LYS A 213 11.84 8.95 -17.35
C LYS A 213 10.81 9.94 -17.87
N GLU A 214 10.56 11.04 -17.15
CA GLU A 214 9.66 12.08 -17.60
C GLU A 214 10.20 12.77 -18.86
N SER A 215 11.51 13.06 -18.92
CA SER A 215 12.15 13.58 -20.13
C SER A 215 12.09 12.61 -21.31
N ASP A 216 12.37 11.32 -21.08
CA ASP A 216 12.31 10.30 -22.14
C ASP A 216 10.89 10.10 -22.68
N GLY A 217 9.87 10.25 -21.83
CA GLY A 217 8.45 10.17 -22.23
C GLY A 217 8.01 11.34 -23.11
N VAL A 218 8.54 12.55 -22.89
CA VAL A 218 8.22 13.74 -23.70
C VAL A 218 8.84 13.64 -25.09
N ASP A 219 10.07 13.12 -25.21
CA ASP A 219 10.76 12.99 -26.50
C ASP A 219 10.07 12.02 -27.48
N LEU A 220 9.35 11.01 -26.97
CA LEU A 220 8.59 10.07 -27.81
C LEU A 220 7.30 10.69 -28.37
N VAL A 221 6.59 11.48 -27.56
CA VAL A 221 5.36 12.18 -27.98
C VAL A 221 5.66 13.24 -29.05
N ASP A 222 6.77 13.96 -28.91
CA ASP A 222 7.21 14.96 -29.90
C ASP A 222 7.73 14.36 -31.22
N SER A 223 8.08 13.07 -31.23
CA SER A 223 8.47 12.34 -32.45
C SER A 223 7.26 11.86 -33.26
N ASP A 224 6.17 11.47 -32.58
CA ASP A 224 4.95 11.00 -33.21
C ASP A 224 4.14 12.14 -33.87
N TYR A 225 4.20 13.36 -33.33
CA TYR A 225 3.59 14.54 -33.96
C TYR A 225 4.34 15.05 -35.20
N ARG A 226 5.63 14.70 -35.38
CA ARG A 226 6.40 15.10 -36.57
C ARG A 226 6.19 14.20 -37.80
N ASN A 227 5.54 13.05 -37.63
CA ASN A 227 5.31 12.08 -38.70
C ASN A 227 3.89 12.09 -39.29
N THR A 228 3.01 13.00 -38.84
CA THR A 228 1.61 13.09 -39.34
C THR A 228 1.33 14.27 -40.27
N GLU A 229 2.34 15.08 -40.63
CA GLU A 229 2.20 16.21 -41.59
C GLU A 229 2.98 16.00 -42.91
N GLY A 230 3.23 14.74 -43.31
CA GLY A 230 3.89 14.38 -44.58
C GLY A 230 2.95 13.91 -45.67
#